data_AF-A0A1V9HKF4-F1
#
_entry.id   AF-A0A1V9HKF4-F1
#
_cell.length_a   1.000
_cell.length_b   1.000
_cell.length_c   1.000
_cell.angle_alpha   90.00
_cell.angle_beta   90.00
_cell.angle_gamma   90.00
#
_symmetry.space_group_name_H-M   'P 1'
#
loop_
_entity.id
_entity.type
_entity.pdbx_description
1 polymer ?
#
loop_
_entity_poly.entity_id
_entity_poly.type
_entity_poly.pdbx_seq_one_letter_code
_entity_poly.pdbx_strand_id
1 'polypeptide(L)'
;MSVSQRIRFVLVGTQHPGNIGAAARAMKTMGVSRMVLVAPERTLDEDAYRRSAGAEDVLGQAPIFATLGEAVADCTLVIGCTARARRVALEELLPDEGAQRALVKAGEPAEVAFVFGRERTGLTNDELQLCHAAVHIPSDPQFSSLNLAAAVQVLAYEVRLAQLAAGEAEPTPAAAPGLRDGPASHAQLEGMFGQLGDTLDEIDFHKGRAPESAMRKLRRLLLRAEMTEQEVRLIRGILSDAQRMTMLARQAGN
;
A
#
# COMPACT_ATOMS: atom_id res chain seq x y z
N MET A 1 5.65 -20.09 -0.82
CA MET A 1 6.30 -18.77 -0.92
C MET A 1 6.79 -18.41 0.48
N SER A 2 8.05 -18.01 0.65
CA SER A 2 8.50 -17.52 1.97
C SER A 2 7.77 -16.23 2.31
N VAL A 3 7.61 -15.93 3.61
CA VAL A 3 6.99 -14.68 4.09
C VAL A 3 7.66 -13.45 3.43
N SER A 4 8.98 -13.49 3.27
CA SER A 4 9.76 -12.43 2.60
C SER A 4 9.38 -12.18 1.14
N GLN A 5 8.91 -13.20 0.42
CA GLN A 5 8.52 -13.07 -1.00
C GLN A 5 7.14 -12.44 -1.21
N ARG A 6 6.34 -12.35 -0.15
CA ARG A 6 5.03 -11.68 -0.14
C ARG A 6 5.12 -10.19 0.23
N ILE A 7 6.31 -9.70 0.59
CA ILE A 7 6.55 -8.28 0.84
C ILE A 7 7.21 -7.68 -0.39
N ARG A 8 6.54 -6.72 -1.04
CA ARG A 8 7.07 -5.98 -2.19
C ARG A 8 7.38 -4.54 -1.82
N PHE A 9 8.41 -4.00 -2.45
CA PHE A 9 8.79 -2.59 -2.34
C PHE A 9 8.42 -1.90 -3.65
N VAL A 10 7.49 -0.96 -3.57
CA VAL A 10 6.91 -0.24 -4.72
C VAL A 10 7.53 1.15 -4.81
N LEU A 11 8.22 1.46 -5.91
CA LEU A 11 8.84 2.76 -6.14
C LEU A 11 7.99 3.57 -7.12
N VAL A 12 7.41 4.67 -6.65
CA VAL A 12 6.47 5.49 -7.43
C VAL A 12 7.15 6.73 -7.99
N GLY A 13 7.12 6.88 -9.31
CA GLY A 13 7.57 8.09 -10.00
C GLY A 13 9.05 8.40 -9.80
N THR A 14 9.90 7.39 -9.67
CA THR A 14 11.34 7.60 -9.43
C THR A 14 11.96 8.41 -10.58
N GLN A 15 12.67 9.48 -10.24
CA GLN A 15 13.19 10.45 -11.20
C GLN A 15 14.55 10.05 -11.76
N HIS A 16 15.41 9.50 -10.89
CA HIS A 16 16.77 9.13 -11.25
C HIS A 16 16.91 7.59 -11.26
N PRO A 17 17.19 6.97 -12.42
CA PRO A 17 17.37 5.51 -12.52
C PRO A 17 18.42 4.94 -11.55
N GLY A 18 19.49 5.70 -11.29
CA GLY A 18 20.50 5.33 -10.30
C GLY A 18 19.96 5.15 -8.86
N ASN A 19 18.86 5.81 -8.49
CA ASN A 19 18.18 5.57 -7.21
C ASN A 19 17.42 4.24 -7.21
N ILE A 20 16.86 3.82 -8.35
CA ILE A 20 16.23 2.49 -8.51
C ILE A 20 17.29 1.41 -8.30
N GLY A 21 18.45 1.56 -8.96
CA GLY A 21 19.59 0.67 -8.77
C GLY A 21 20.07 0.60 -7.32
N ALA A 22 20.28 1.75 -6.69
CA ALA A 22 20.70 1.80 -5.29
C ALA A 22 19.64 1.20 -4.33
N ALA A 23 18.34 1.38 -4.60
CA ALA A 23 17.25 0.75 -3.87
C ALA A 23 17.27 -0.78 -4.03
N ALA A 24 17.49 -1.28 -5.26
CA ALA A 24 17.60 -2.72 -5.52
C ALA A 24 18.76 -3.34 -4.73
N ARG A 25 19.91 -2.66 -4.70
CA ARG A 25 21.06 -3.06 -3.88
C ARG A 25 20.70 -3.12 -2.40
N ALA A 26 20.04 -2.09 -1.88
CA ALA A 26 19.63 -2.02 -0.48
C ALA A 26 18.67 -3.16 -0.10
N MET A 27 17.68 -3.42 -0.95
CA MET A 27 16.75 -4.55 -0.80
C MET A 27 17.48 -5.89 -0.78
N LYS A 28 18.31 -6.17 -1.80
CA LYS A 28 19.04 -7.44 -1.92
C LYS A 28 19.98 -7.68 -0.74
N THR A 29 20.66 -6.65 -0.26
CA THR A 29 21.55 -6.71 0.92
C THR A 29 20.78 -7.17 2.17
N MET A 30 19.50 -6.82 2.28
CA MET A 30 18.63 -7.19 3.40
C MET A 30 17.77 -8.43 3.13
N GLY A 31 17.95 -9.12 2.01
CA GLY A 31 17.18 -10.33 1.67
C GLY A 31 15.76 -10.06 1.17
N VAL A 32 15.44 -8.82 0.79
CA VAL A 32 14.20 -8.46 0.09
C VAL A 32 14.46 -8.47 -1.41
N SER A 33 13.67 -9.20 -2.18
CA SER A 33 13.91 -9.38 -3.63
C SER A 33 12.80 -8.85 -4.53
N ARG A 34 11.62 -8.52 -3.98
CA ARG A 34 10.46 -8.16 -4.79
C ARG A 34 10.33 -6.65 -4.93
N MET A 35 10.91 -6.11 -5.98
CA MET A 35 10.75 -4.70 -6.38
C MET A 35 9.59 -4.56 -7.37
N VAL A 36 8.87 -3.45 -7.30
CA VAL A 36 7.85 -3.04 -8.28
C VAL A 36 8.06 -1.56 -8.60
N LEU A 37 7.95 -1.19 -9.88
CA LEU A 37 8.07 0.20 -10.32
C LEU A 37 6.70 0.70 -10.78
N VAL A 38 6.38 1.94 -10.43
CA VAL A 38 5.14 2.60 -10.84
C VAL A 38 5.50 3.89 -11.55
N ALA A 39 5.16 3.99 -12.84
CA ALA A 39 5.39 5.15 -13.68
C ALA A 39 6.77 5.83 -13.46
N PRO A 40 7.90 5.10 -13.55
CA PRO A 40 9.21 5.72 -13.41
C PRO A 40 9.39 6.80 -14.47
N GLU A 41 9.91 7.98 -14.10
CA GLU A 41 10.02 9.11 -15.04
C GLU A 41 11.04 8.85 -16.16
N ARG A 42 11.92 7.88 -15.95
CA ARG A 42 12.93 7.42 -16.90
C ARG A 42 13.00 5.89 -16.88
N THR A 43 13.30 5.31 -18.04
CA THR A 43 13.60 3.88 -18.14
C THR A 43 14.89 3.53 -17.39
N LEU A 44 15.04 2.26 -17.01
CA LEU A 44 16.30 1.75 -16.48
C LEU A 44 17.41 1.96 -17.52
N ASP A 45 18.56 2.45 -17.07
CA ASP A 45 19.73 2.74 -17.88
C ASP A 45 21.01 2.18 -17.23
N GLU A 46 22.15 2.41 -17.87
CA GLU A 46 23.47 2.01 -17.37
C GLU A 46 23.75 2.49 -15.94
N ASP A 47 23.21 3.64 -15.54
CA ASP A 47 23.39 4.16 -14.18
C ASP A 47 22.58 3.35 -13.16
N ALA A 48 21.38 2.89 -13.49
CA ALA A 48 20.61 1.97 -12.66
C ALA A 48 21.38 0.65 -12.42
N TYR A 49 21.88 0.02 -13.50
CA TYR A 49 22.62 -1.24 -13.39
C TYR A 49 23.98 -1.07 -12.69
N ARG A 50 24.69 0.04 -12.91
CA ARG A 50 25.94 0.30 -12.19
C ARG A 50 25.70 0.50 -10.69
N ARG A 51 24.58 1.13 -10.32
CA ARG A 51 24.22 1.40 -8.92
C ARG A 51 23.61 0.19 -8.21
N SER A 52 23.08 -0.80 -8.93
CA SER A 52 22.61 -2.06 -8.32
C SER A 52 23.74 -2.93 -7.78
N ALA A 53 24.93 -2.86 -8.38
CA ALA A 53 26.15 -3.50 -7.88
C ALA A 53 25.93 -4.98 -7.47
N GLY A 54 25.43 -5.81 -8.39
CA GLY A 54 25.14 -7.23 -8.14
C GLY A 54 23.67 -7.54 -7.83
N ALA A 55 22.78 -6.54 -7.86
CA ALA A 55 21.34 -6.68 -7.68
C ALA A 55 20.54 -6.54 -8.98
N GLU A 56 21.14 -6.90 -10.12
CA GLU A 56 20.53 -6.81 -11.45
C GLU A 56 19.33 -7.76 -11.61
N ASP A 57 19.30 -8.86 -10.85
CA ASP A 57 18.17 -9.79 -10.77
C ASP A 57 16.92 -9.13 -10.17
N VAL A 58 17.09 -8.32 -9.11
CA VAL A 58 15.97 -7.56 -8.51
C VAL A 58 15.42 -6.53 -9.49
N LEU A 59 16.30 -5.83 -10.22
CA LEU A 59 15.89 -4.88 -11.25
C LEU A 59 15.21 -5.56 -12.44
N GLY A 60 15.81 -6.62 -12.98
CA GLY A 60 15.35 -7.30 -14.18
C GLY A 60 14.02 -8.03 -14.00
N GLN A 61 13.65 -8.35 -12.75
CA GLN A 61 12.38 -8.98 -12.40
C GLN A 61 11.31 -7.98 -11.97
N ALA A 62 11.63 -6.68 -11.85
CA ALA A 62 10.70 -5.69 -11.33
C ALA A 62 9.59 -5.38 -12.37
N PRO A 63 8.32 -5.75 -12.13
CA PRO A 63 7.24 -5.33 -13.01
C PRO A 63 7.05 -3.81 -12.95
N ILE A 64 6.65 -3.23 -14.08
CA ILE A 64 6.37 -1.81 -14.22
C ILE A 64 4.87 -1.64 -14.44
N PHE A 65 4.22 -0.86 -13.58
CA PHE A 65 2.81 -0.51 -13.68
C PHE A 65 2.63 0.97 -14.04
N ALA A 66 1.48 1.30 -14.62
CA ALA A 66 1.14 2.68 -14.94
C ALA A 66 0.67 3.45 -13.70
N THR A 67 -0.03 2.77 -12.78
CA THR A 67 -0.60 3.40 -11.59
C THR A 67 -0.26 2.63 -10.31
N LEU A 68 -0.31 3.33 -9.17
CA LEU A 68 -0.09 2.69 -7.87
C LEU A 68 -1.20 1.68 -7.58
N GLY A 69 -2.45 1.99 -7.91
CA GLY A 69 -3.59 1.10 -7.70
C GLY A 69 -3.42 -0.27 -8.38
N GLU A 70 -2.87 -0.30 -9.59
CA GLU A 70 -2.53 -1.56 -10.27
C GLU A 70 -1.44 -2.35 -9.53
N ALA A 71 -0.38 -1.67 -9.09
CA ALA A 71 0.77 -2.29 -8.44
C ALA A 71 0.46 -2.91 -7.07
N VAL A 72 -0.60 -2.44 -6.39
CA VAL A 72 -1.02 -2.91 -5.07
C VAL A 72 -2.38 -3.60 -5.06
N ALA A 73 -2.99 -3.85 -6.23
CA ALA A 73 -4.36 -4.36 -6.35
C ALA A 73 -4.62 -5.66 -5.58
N ASP A 74 -3.63 -6.56 -5.54
CA ASP A 74 -3.67 -7.86 -4.87
C ASP A 74 -3.20 -7.80 -3.40
N CYS A 75 -2.67 -6.66 -2.95
CA CYS A 75 -2.19 -6.51 -1.58
C CYS A 75 -3.36 -6.41 -0.58
N THR A 76 -3.19 -6.98 0.60
CA THR A 76 -4.13 -6.82 1.73
C THR A 76 -3.62 -5.80 2.75
N LEU A 77 -2.36 -5.36 2.60
CA LEU A 77 -1.74 -4.31 3.39
C LEU A 77 -0.79 -3.49 2.50
N VAL A 78 -0.95 -2.18 2.58
CA VAL A 78 -0.18 -1.19 1.81
C VAL A 78 0.25 -0.10 2.77
N ILE A 79 1.56 0.07 2.93
CA ILE A 79 2.17 0.99 3.88
C ILE A 79 2.95 2.05 3.09
N GLY A 80 2.52 3.31 3.17
CA GLY A 80 3.18 4.42 2.50
C GLY A 80 4.32 5.00 3.32
N CYS A 81 5.53 5.11 2.76
CA CYS A 81 6.65 5.78 3.40
C CYS A 81 6.57 7.30 3.18
N THR A 82 6.54 8.09 4.26
CA THR A 82 6.43 9.55 4.18
C THR A 82 7.31 10.26 5.22
N ALA A 83 7.98 11.33 4.79
CA ALA A 83 8.75 12.21 5.67
C ALA A 83 7.87 13.21 6.46
N ARG A 84 6.58 13.34 6.11
CA ARG A 84 5.66 14.27 6.75
C ARG A 84 4.28 13.67 6.90
N ALA A 85 3.64 13.92 8.04
CA ALA A 85 2.20 13.74 8.20
C ALA A 85 1.48 14.65 7.18
N ARG A 86 1.01 14.07 6.08
CA ARG A 86 0.24 14.81 5.07
C ARG A 86 -1.20 15.02 5.54
N ARG A 87 -1.98 15.78 4.77
CA ARG A 87 -3.42 16.03 5.03
C ARG A 87 -4.27 14.75 5.11
N VAL A 88 -3.73 13.59 4.73
CA VAL A 88 -4.38 12.29 4.84
C VAL A 88 -4.08 11.71 6.23
N ALA A 89 -5.12 11.59 7.06
CA ALA A 89 -5.01 11.05 8.42
C ALA A 89 -4.93 9.51 8.40
N LEU A 90 -3.75 9.00 8.05
CA LEU A 90 -3.39 7.59 8.20
C LEU A 90 -2.88 7.33 9.62
N GLU A 91 -2.96 6.07 10.05
CA GLU A 91 -2.17 5.59 11.19
C GLU A 91 -0.69 5.74 10.83
N GLU A 92 0.09 6.37 11.71
CA GLU A 92 1.51 6.58 11.52
C GLU A 92 2.27 5.58 12.40
N LEU A 93 3.15 4.82 11.76
CA LEU A 93 3.96 3.76 12.36
C LEU A 93 5.44 4.16 12.31
N LEU A 94 6.19 3.72 13.32
CA LEU A 94 7.65 3.70 13.25
C LEU A 94 8.13 2.59 12.29
N PRO A 95 9.38 2.66 11.80
CA PRO A 95 9.93 1.69 10.86
C PRO A 95 9.87 0.23 11.34
N ASP A 96 10.15 -0.01 12.62
CA ASP A 96 10.10 -1.32 13.28
C ASP A 96 8.66 -1.84 13.40
N GLU A 97 7.72 -1.00 13.84
CA GLU A 97 6.29 -1.32 13.91
C GLU A 97 5.73 -1.67 12.53
N GLY A 98 6.08 -0.87 11.51
CA GLY A 98 5.70 -1.12 10.13
C GLY A 98 6.24 -2.44 9.60
N ALA A 99 7.50 -2.75 9.89
CA ALA A 99 8.14 -4.01 9.51
C ALA A 99 7.50 -5.22 10.19
N GLN A 100 7.22 -5.15 11.49
CA GLN A 100 6.54 -6.21 12.24
C GLN A 100 5.14 -6.46 11.69
N ARG A 101 4.36 -5.39 11.47
CA ARG A 101 3.01 -5.51 10.92
C ARG A 101 3.00 -6.12 9.51
N ALA A 102 3.95 -5.70 8.67
CA ALA A 102 4.13 -6.28 7.34
C ALA A 102 4.48 -7.78 7.41
N LEU A 103 5.35 -8.18 8.34
CA LEU A 103 5.75 -9.58 8.51
C LEU A 103 4.61 -10.45 9.00
N VAL A 104 3.87 -10.00 10.02
CA VAL A 104 2.67 -10.69 10.53
C VAL A 104 1.67 -10.89 9.40
N LYS A 105 1.38 -9.82 8.64
CA LYS A 105 0.42 -9.91 7.52
C LYS A 105 0.91 -10.81 6.40
N ALA A 106 2.20 -10.77 6.06
CA ALA A 106 2.78 -11.68 5.07
C ALA A 106 2.84 -13.15 5.53
N GLY A 107 2.67 -13.42 6.84
CA GLY A 107 2.48 -14.77 7.39
C GLY A 107 1.16 -15.41 6.96
N GLU A 108 0.13 -14.60 6.71
CA GLU A 108 -1.12 -15.01 6.07
C GLU A 108 -0.91 -15.25 4.56
N PRO A 109 -1.83 -15.92 3.84
CA PRO A 109 -1.81 -15.99 2.37
C PRO A 109 -2.15 -14.61 1.75
N ALA A 110 -1.34 -13.60 2.05
CA ALA A 110 -1.58 -12.20 1.82
C ALA A 110 -0.35 -11.51 1.23
N GLU A 111 -0.59 -10.59 0.29
CA GLU A 111 0.42 -9.77 -0.34
C GLU A 111 0.53 -8.41 0.39
N VAL A 112 1.76 -7.94 0.61
CA VAL A 112 2.04 -6.71 1.37
C VAL A 112 2.94 -5.79 0.58
N ALA A 113 2.67 -4.48 0.60
CA ALA A 113 3.48 -3.48 -0.09
C ALA A 113 3.99 -2.38 0.85
N PHE A 114 5.28 -2.08 0.78
CA PHE A 114 5.83 -0.79 1.18
C PHE A 114 5.94 0.12 -0.04
N VAL A 115 5.37 1.32 0.04
CA VAL A 115 5.30 2.26 -1.08
C VAL A 115 6.17 3.47 -0.82
N PHE A 116 7.10 3.74 -1.74
CA PHE A 116 8.02 4.86 -1.67
C PHE A 116 7.72 5.85 -2.78
N GLY A 117 7.70 7.13 -2.42
CA GLY A 117 7.39 8.19 -3.37
C GLY A 117 8.61 8.76 -4.10
N ARG A 118 8.34 9.78 -4.90
CA ARG A 118 9.32 10.55 -5.68
C ARG A 118 10.32 11.24 -4.77
N GLU A 119 11.56 11.41 -5.22
CA GLU A 119 12.66 11.95 -4.42
C GLU A 119 12.38 13.33 -3.82
N ARG A 120 11.71 14.20 -4.59
CA ARG A 120 11.48 15.60 -4.19
C ARG A 120 10.13 15.83 -3.53
N THR A 121 9.09 15.15 -4.02
CA THR A 121 7.71 15.41 -3.61
C THR A 121 7.12 14.32 -2.72
N GLY A 122 7.78 13.16 -2.64
CA GLY A 122 7.23 11.94 -2.07
C GLY A 122 6.02 11.45 -2.85
N LEU A 123 5.12 10.73 -2.17
CA LEU A 123 3.84 10.28 -2.72
C LEU A 123 2.92 11.47 -3.03
N THR A 124 1.83 11.33 -3.75
CA THR A 124 0.75 12.34 -3.79
C THR A 124 -0.24 12.10 -2.65
N ASN A 125 -1.19 13.01 -2.44
CA ASN A 125 -2.28 12.74 -1.50
C ASN A 125 -3.17 11.59 -2.00
N ASP A 126 -3.33 11.45 -3.31
CA ASP A 126 -4.13 10.38 -3.91
C ASP A 126 -3.44 9.03 -3.75
N GLU A 127 -2.11 8.98 -3.95
CA GLU A 127 -1.30 7.78 -3.68
C GLU A 127 -1.33 7.41 -2.18
N LEU A 128 -1.29 8.39 -1.27
CA LEU A 128 -1.45 8.12 0.17
C LEU A 128 -2.84 7.59 0.53
N GLN A 129 -3.90 7.98 -0.18
CA GLN A 129 -5.25 7.47 0.09
C GLN A 129 -5.40 5.98 -0.25
N LEU A 130 -4.50 5.43 -1.07
CA LEU A 130 -4.43 3.99 -1.36
C LEU A 130 -3.67 3.21 -0.29
N CYS A 131 -3.03 3.90 0.67
CA CYS A 131 -2.32 3.26 1.76
C CYS A 131 -3.25 3.01 2.96
N HIS A 132 -3.04 1.89 3.63
CA HIS A 132 -3.76 1.52 4.86
C HIS A 132 -3.13 2.19 6.09
N ALA A 133 -1.80 2.32 6.08
CA ALA A 133 -1.00 3.00 7.09
C ALA A 133 0.14 3.79 6.43
N ALA A 134 0.76 4.66 7.21
CA ALA A 134 1.98 5.36 6.84
C ALA A 134 3.12 4.93 7.77
N VAL A 135 4.32 4.83 7.23
CA VAL A 135 5.55 4.76 8.04
C VAL A 135 6.29 6.08 7.93
N HIS A 136 6.68 6.61 9.08
CA HIS A 136 7.53 7.77 9.22
C HIS A 136 8.89 7.34 9.77
N ILE A 137 9.97 7.60 9.02
CA ILE A 137 11.34 7.35 9.50
C ILE A 137 11.76 8.56 10.34
N PRO A 138 11.99 8.39 11.66
CA PRO A 138 12.48 9.47 12.50
C PRO A 138 13.79 10.02 11.96
N SER A 139 13.83 11.33 11.75
CA SER A 139 14.97 12.05 11.18
C SER A 139 15.05 13.44 11.79
N ASP A 140 16.13 14.17 11.51
CA ASP A 140 16.27 15.55 11.97
C ASP A 140 15.08 16.39 11.45
N PRO A 141 14.29 17.04 12.34
CA PRO A 141 13.18 17.90 11.93
C PRO A 141 13.57 19.02 10.96
N GLN A 142 14.83 19.46 11.00
CA GLN A 142 15.39 20.47 10.10
C GLN A 142 15.83 19.90 8.74
N PHE A 143 16.04 18.58 8.64
CA PHE A 143 16.49 17.91 7.43
C PHE A 143 15.94 16.48 7.31
N SER A 144 14.61 16.36 7.20
CA SER A 144 13.87 15.09 7.28
C SER A 144 13.69 14.33 5.96
N SER A 145 14.18 14.89 4.84
CA SER A 145 14.02 14.27 3.53
C SER A 145 15.17 13.30 3.25
N LEU A 146 14.94 12.01 3.48
CA LEU A 146 15.89 10.97 3.12
C LEU A 146 15.96 10.79 1.60
N ASN A 147 17.13 10.42 1.09
CA ASN A 147 17.25 9.87 -0.26
C ASN A 147 16.41 8.58 -0.38
N LEU A 148 15.82 8.34 -1.55
CA LEU A 148 14.97 7.18 -1.81
C LEU A 148 15.63 5.85 -1.41
N ALA A 149 16.86 5.60 -1.85
CA ALA A 149 17.57 4.36 -1.55
C ALA A 149 17.92 4.25 -0.05
N ALA A 150 18.14 5.37 0.64
CA ALA A 150 18.35 5.38 2.09
C ALA A 150 17.06 5.03 2.85
N ALA A 151 15.91 5.58 2.45
CA ALA A 151 14.62 5.21 3.03
C ALA A 151 14.30 3.73 2.80
N VAL A 152 14.54 3.23 1.58
CA VAL A 152 14.43 1.80 1.25
C VAL A 152 15.36 0.96 2.13
N GLN A 153 16.61 1.40 2.34
CA GLN A 153 17.59 0.69 3.16
C GLN A 153 17.13 0.56 4.61
N VAL A 154 16.59 1.62 5.21
CA VAL A 154 16.07 1.60 6.59
C VAL A 154 14.93 0.59 6.71
N LEU A 155 13.92 0.67 5.84
CA LEU A 155 12.78 -0.26 5.94
C LEU A 155 13.13 -1.71 5.58
N ALA A 156 14.01 -1.92 4.60
CA ALA A 156 14.49 -3.26 4.29
C ALA A 156 15.29 -3.86 5.46
N TYR A 157 16.07 -3.04 6.17
CA TYR A 157 16.79 -3.45 7.37
C TYR A 157 15.83 -3.82 8.52
N GLU A 158 14.79 -3.02 8.78
CA GLU A 158 13.80 -3.35 9.81
C GLU A 158 13.01 -4.62 9.47
N VAL A 159 12.66 -4.83 8.20
CA VAL A 159 12.06 -6.10 7.74
C VAL A 159 13.01 -7.27 8.01
N ARG A 160 14.31 -7.10 7.77
CA ARG A 160 15.32 -8.14 8.04
C ARG A 160 15.45 -8.44 9.53
N LEU A 161 15.43 -7.43 10.40
CA LEU A 161 15.44 -7.60 11.85
C LEU A 161 14.18 -8.36 12.32
N ALA A 162 13.00 -7.95 11.85
CA ALA A 162 11.76 -8.63 12.18
C ALA A 162 11.77 -10.10 11.75
N GLN A 163 12.33 -10.42 10.58
CA GLN A 163 12.51 -11.79 10.11
C GLN A 163 13.45 -12.62 10.98
N LEU A 164 14.57 -12.03 11.43
CA LEU A 164 15.50 -12.70 12.34
C LEU A 164 14.83 -13.02 13.67
N ALA A 165 14.15 -12.04 14.26
CA ALA A 165 13.43 -12.21 15.51
C ALA A 165 12.32 -13.29 15.39
N ALA A 166 11.62 -13.33 14.26
CA ALA A 166 10.60 -14.35 14.00
C ALA A 166 11.19 -15.75 13.76
N GLY A 167 12.41 -15.85 13.21
CA GLY A 167 13.11 -17.13 13.03
C GLY A 167 13.70 -17.70 14.34
N GLU A 168 13.92 -16.85 15.33
CA GLU A 168 14.32 -17.22 16.70
C GLU A 168 13.12 -17.55 17.60
N ALA A 169 11.91 -17.09 17.23
CA ALA A 169 10.68 -17.43 17.91
C ALA A 169 10.21 -18.84 17.52
N GLU A 170 9.72 -19.63 18.48
CA GLU A 170 9.04 -20.89 18.17
C GLU A 170 7.89 -20.63 17.20
N PRO A 171 7.71 -21.47 16.15
CA PRO A 171 6.63 -21.29 15.20
C PRO A 171 5.31 -21.29 15.96
N THR A 172 4.70 -20.11 16.07
CA THR A 172 3.35 -20.00 16.61
C THR A 172 2.47 -20.81 15.68
N PRO A 173 1.68 -21.79 16.17
CA PRO A 173 0.89 -22.63 15.30
C PRO A 173 0.01 -21.72 14.45
N ALA A 174 0.20 -21.80 13.12
CA ALA A 174 -0.68 -21.17 12.17
C ALA A 174 -2.10 -21.57 12.57
N ALA A 175 -2.94 -20.57 12.86
CA ALA A 175 -4.34 -20.83 13.17
C ALA A 175 -4.87 -21.76 12.08
N ALA A 176 -5.45 -22.89 12.49
CA ALA A 176 -5.96 -23.90 11.58
C ALA A 176 -6.77 -23.21 10.47
N PRO A 177 -6.66 -23.62 9.20
CA PRO A 177 -7.47 -23.07 8.13
C PRO A 177 -8.93 -23.47 8.39
N GLY A 178 -9.60 -22.72 9.25
CA GLY A 178 -11.04 -22.71 9.33
C GLY A 178 -11.60 -22.18 8.02
N LEU A 179 -12.87 -22.42 7.76
CA LEU A 179 -13.65 -21.84 6.66
C LEU A 179 -13.83 -20.31 6.78
N ARG A 180 -12.77 -19.59 7.17
CA ARG A 180 -12.78 -18.13 7.27
C ARG A 180 -12.44 -17.57 5.89
N ASP A 181 -13.36 -16.81 5.33
CA ASP A 181 -13.10 -16.01 4.14
C ASP A 181 -11.84 -15.14 4.36
N GLY A 182 -11.01 -15.04 3.32
CA GLY A 182 -9.76 -14.30 3.38
C GLY A 182 -9.98 -12.80 3.61
N PRO A 183 -8.93 -12.07 4.03
CA PRO A 183 -8.96 -10.60 4.06
C PRO A 183 -9.26 -10.05 2.66
N ALA A 184 -10.01 -8.96 2.57
CA ALA A 184 -10.29 -8.32 1.30
C ALA A 184 -9.00 -7.74 0.70
N SER A 185 -8.84 -7.90 -0.62
CA SER A 185 -7.75 -7.26 -1.35
C SER A 185 -7.97 -5.76 -1.49
N HIS A 186 -6.89 -5.04 -1.76
CA HIS A 186 -6.94 -3.61 -2.03
C HIS A 186 -7.92 -3.28 -3.16
N ALA A 187 -7.91 -4.04 -4.25
CA ALA A 187 -8.84 -3.83 -5.37
C ALA A 187 -10.32 -4.03 -4.96
N GLN A 188 -10.62 -4.99 -4.09
CA GLN A 188 -11.98 -5.20 -3.59
C GLN A 188 -12.45 -4.03 -2.73
N LEU A 189 -11.59 -3.53 -1.84
CA LEU A 189 -11.85 -2.36 -0.99
C LEU A 189 -12.03 -1.10 -1.84
N GLU A 190 -11.14 -0.85 -2.79
CA GLU A 190 -11.22 0.32 -3.69
C GLU A 190 -12.47 0.28 -4.56
N GLY A 191 -12.85 -0.89 -5.08
CA GLY A 191 -14.11 -1.05 -5.81
C GLY A 191 -15.35 -0.81 -4.94
N MET A 192 -15.30 -1.18 -3.65
CA MET A 192 -16.35 -0.86 -2.69
C MET A 192 -16.41 0.64 -2.38
N PHE A 193 -15.26 1.31 -2.21
CA PHE A 193 -15.21 2.75 -1.97
C PHE A 193 -15.70 3.56 -3.17
N GLY A 194 -15.39 3.13 -4.40
CA GLY A 194 -15.95 3.71 -5.62
C GLY A 194 -17.47 3.64 -5.62
N GLN A 195 -18.02 2.43 -5.45
CA GLN A 195 -19.47 2.24 -5.39
C GLN A 195 -20.14 3.03 -4.25
N LEU A 196 -19.48 3.13 -3.09
CA LEU A 196 -19.98 3.93 -1.97
C LEU A 196 -20.06 5.41 -2.34
N GLY A 197 -19.02 5.95 -2.99
CA GLY A 197 -19.02 7.33 -3.50
C GLY A 197 -20.19 7.59 -4.44
N ASP A 198 -20.34 6.75 -5.47
CA ASP A 198 -21.44 6.84 -6.44
C ASP A 198 -22.81 6.79 -5.75
N THR A 199 -22.97 5.90 -4.77
CA THR A 199 -24.21 5.76 -3.99
C THR A 199 -24.51 7.02 -3.18
N LEU A 200 -23.51 7.64 -2.55
CA LEU A 200 -23.69 8.86 -1.76
C LEU A 200 -24.09 10.05 -2.63
N ASP A 201 -23.55 10.15 -3.85
CA ASP A 201 -23.95 11.13 -4.85
C ASP A 201 -25.39 10.88 -5.31
N GLU A 202 -25.75 9.63 -5.60
CA GLU A 202 -27.08 9.25 -6.05
C GLU A 202 -28.19 9.60 -5.07
N ILE A 203 -27.94 9.43 -3.76
CA ILE A 203 -28.91 9.72 -2.69
C ILE A 203 -28.87 11.19 -2.21
N ASP A 204 -28.12 12.07 -2.88
CA ASP A 204 -27.89 13.47 -2.50
C ASP A 204 -27.45 13.63 -1.04
N PHE A 205 -26.52 12.77 -0.59
CA PHE A 205 -26.02 12.80 0.79
C PHE A 205 -25.28 14.09 1.11
N HIS A 206 -24.58 14.64 0.11
CA HIS A 206 -23.65 15.74 0.32
C HIS A 206 -24.34 17.08 0.58
N LYS A 207 -25.55 17.32 0.05
CA LYS A 207 -26.35 18.55 0.28
C LYS A 207 -25.52 19.83 0.14
N GLY A 208 -24.72 19.91 -0.92
CA GLY A 208 -23.82 21.04 -1.21
C GLY A 208 -22.47 21.04 -0.48
N ARG A 209 -22.13 19.99 0.29
CA ARG A 209 -20.80 19.81 0.90
C ARG A 209 -19.85 19.10 -0.08
N ALA A 210 -18.56 19.30 0.09
CA ALA A 210 -17.52 18.63 -0.70
C ALA A 210 -17.53 17.09 -0.48
N PRO A 211 -17.77 16.26 -1.52
CA PRO A 211 -17.83 14.80 -1.40
C PRO A 211 -16.59 14.15 -0.79
N GLU A 212 -15.41 14.70 -1.10
CA GLU A 212 -14.11 14.19 -0.69
C GLU A 212 -13.94 14.17 0.84
N SER A 213 -14.60 15.09 1.54
CA SER A 213 -14.55 15.16 3.00
C SER A 213 -15.27 13.99 3.67
N ALA A 214 -16.43 13.60 3.13
CA ALA A 214 -17.19 12.46 3.62
C ALA A 214 -16.46 11.15 3.27
N MET A 215 -16.04 11.00 2.02
CA MET A 215 -15.33 9.80 1.56
C MET A 215 -14.04 9.55 2.34
N ARG A 216 -13.26 10.59 2.63
CA ARG A 216 -12.05 10.45 3.47
C ARG A 216 -12.36 9.89 4.86
N LYS A 217 -13.46 10.31 5.50
CA LYS A 217 -13.86 9.82 6.83
C LYS A 217 -14.38 8.39 6.77
N LEU A 218 -15.16 8.06 5.74
CA LEU A 218 -15.72 6.72 5.54
C LEU A 218 -14.63 5.70 5.22
N ARG A 219 -13.69 6.03 4.34
CA ARG A 219 -12.49 5.22 4.08
C ARG A 219 -11.76 4.90 5.38
N ARG A 220 -11.44 5.92 6.18
CA ARG A 220 -10.76 5.73 7.47
C ARG A 220 -11.57 4.86 8.44
N LEU A 221 -12.89 5.01 8.47
CA LEU A 221 -13.75 4.20 9.32
C LEU A 221 -13.68 2.73 8.92
N LEU A 222 -13.83 2.45 7.62
CA LEU A 222 -13.95 1.09 7.09
C LEU A 222 -12.60 0.37 7.01
N LEU A 223 -11.49 1.07 6.73
CA LEU A 223 -10.15 0.47 6.72
C LEU A 223 -9.73 -0.07 8.10
N ARG A 224 -10.26 0.50 9.20
CA ARG A 224 -10.01 -0.01 10.56
C ARG A 224 -10.70 -1.34 10.86
N ALA A 225 -11.69 -1.73 10.06
CA ALA A 225 -12.42 -2.98 10.27
C ALA A 225 -11.67 -4.21 9.76
N GLU A 226 -10.59 -4.04 8.99
CA GLU A 226 -9.81 -5.13 8.39
C GLU A 226 -10.72 -6.18 7.70
N MET A 227 -11.65 -5.69 6.88
CA MET A 227 -12.76 -6.48 6.33
C MET A 227 -12.29 -7.69 5.51
N THR A 228 -13.05 -8.76 5.63
CA THR A 228 -12.98 -9.95 4.77
C THR A 228 -13.63 -9.71 3.40
N GLU A 229 -13.35 -10.58 2.44
CA GLU A 229 -14.00 -10.54 1.12
C GLU A 229 -15.53 -10.61 1.20
N GLN A 230 -16.05 -11.39 2.16
CA GLN A 230 -17.49 -11.59 2.35
C GLN A 230 -18.15 -10.32 2.90
N GLU A 231 -17.50 -9.65 3.85
CA GLU A 231 -17.99 -8.38 4.40
C GLU A 231 -17.99 -7.29 3.32
N VAL A 232 -16.96 -7.24 2.46
CA VAL A 232 -16.96 -6.33 1.31
C VAL A 232 -18.12 -6.65 0.36
N ARG A 233 -18.35 -7.93 0.03
CA ARG A 233 -19.49 -8.35 -0.79
C ARG A 233 -20.84 -7.96 -0.17
N LEU A 234 -20.99 -8.12 1.14
CA LEU A 234 -22.20 -7.73 1.87
C LEU A 234 -22.46 -6.23 1.77
N ILE A 235 -21.45 -5.39 2.06
CA ILE A 235 -21.59 -3.92 1.97
C ILE A 235 -21.93 -3.51 0.53
N ARG A 236 -21.27 -4.09 -0.47
CA ARG A 236 -21.59 -3.83 -1.88
C ARG A 236 -23.01 -4.26 -2.27
N GLY A 237 -23.53 -5.33 -1.68
CA GLY A 237 -24.93 -5.73 -1.82
C GLY A 237 -25.90 -4.66 -1.31
N ILE A 238 -25.64 -4.13 -0.10
CA ILE A 238 -26.43 -3.03 0.49
C ILE A 238 -26.40 -1.79 -0.40
N LEU A 239 -25.21 -1.42 -0.93
CA LEU A 239 -25.07 -0.27 -1.83
C LEU A 239 -25.86 -0.48 -3.13
N SER A 240 -25.80 -1.68 -3.70
CA SER A 240 -26.54 -2.02 -4.92
C SER A 240 -28.06 -1.92 -4.72
N ASP A 241 -28.56 -2.36 -3.56
CA ASP A 241 -29.97 -2.21 -3.19
C ASP A 241 -30.37 -0.74 -3.03
N ALA A 242 -29.52 0.09 -2.41
CA ALA A 242 -29.76 1.53 -2.27
C ALA A 242 -29.82 2.23 -3.64
N GLN A 243 -28.86 1.95 -4.53
CA GLN A 243 -28.85 2.49 -5.90
C GLN A 243 -30.09 2.06 -6.70
N ARG A 244 -30.52 0.81 -6.57
CA ARG A 244 -31.79 0.33 -7.17
C ARG A 244 -32.99 1.14 -6.67
N MET A 245 -33.05 1.43 -5.37
CA MET A 245 -34.15 2.22 -4.82
C MET A 245 -34.15 3.66 -5.34
N THR A 246 -32.97 4.28 -5.47
CA THR A 246 -32.84 5.62 -6.08
C THR A 246 -33.33 5.63 -7.53
N MET A 247 -32.97 4.61 -8.32
CA MET A 247 -33.43 4.47 -9.70
C MET A 247 -34.96 4.39 -9.78
N LEU A 248 -35.59 3.54 -8.96
CA LEU A 248 -37.05 3.40 -8.91
C LEU A 248 -37.75 4.69 -8.49
N ALA A 249 -37.21 5.41 -7.50
CA ALA A 249 -37.76 6.68 -7.05
C ALA A 249 -37.73 7.76 -8.15
N ARG A 250 -36.65 7.81 -8.94
CA ARG A 250 -36.54 8.73 -10.09
C ARG A 250 -37.51 8.39 -11.21
N GLN A 251 -37.78 7.11 -11.43
CA GLN A 251 -38.76 6.66 -12.43
C GLN A 251 -40.22 6.95 -12.02
N ALA A 252 -40.52 6.90 -10.73
CA ALA A 252 -41.86 7.18 -10.21
C ALA A 252 -42.18 8.68 -10.03
N GLY A 253 -41.14 9.54 -9.98
CA GLY A 253 -41.27 10.99 -9.87
C GLY A 253 -41.30 11.76 -11.20
N ASN A 254 -41.12 11.05 -12.33
CA ASN A 254 -41.31 11.54 -13.69
C ASN A 254 -42.65 11.04 -14.26
#